data_AF-A0A2T2V6J0-F1
#
_entry.id   AF-A0A2T2V6J0-F1
#
_cell.length_a   1.000
_cell.length_b   1.000
_cell.length_c   1.000
_cell.angle_alpha   90.00
_cell.angle_beta   90.00
_cell.angle_gamma   90.00
#
_symmetry.space_group_name_H-M   'P 1'
#
loop_
_entity.id
_entity.type
_entity.pdbx_description
1 polymer ?
#
loop_
_entity_poly.entity_id
_entity_poly.type
_entity_poly.pdbx_seq_one_letter_code
_entity_poly.pdbx_strand_id
1 'polypeptide(L)' 'MVVVGVIALAAADALGAFKSTSYTAVPHGSHDHYVPDRCGEDAARTGEFPMQPPDEGERITCEGNVIEE' A
#
# COMPACT_ATOMS: atom_id res chain seq x y z
N MET A 1 -16.55 22.14 16.69
CA MET A 1 -15.64 22.41 15.56
C MET A 1 -14.39 21.53 15.61
N VAL A 2 -13.71 21.40 16.75
CA VAL A 2 -12.53 20.51 16.92
C VAL A 2 -12.85 19.04 16.58
N VAL A 3 -13.97 18.51 17.07
CA VAL A 3 -14.37 17.11 16.81
C VAL A 3 -14.55 16.83 15.32
N VAL A 4 -15.19 17.73 14.57
CA VAL A 4 -15.37 17.60 13.12
C VAL A 4 -14.03 17.66 12.38
N GLY A 5 -13.12 18.54 12.82
CA GLY A 5 -11.76 18.62 12.26
C GLY A 5 -10.96 17.34 12.47
N VAL A 6 -11.01 16.74 13.66
CA VAL A 6 -10.30 15.48 13.96
C VAL A 6 -10.86 14.32 13.14
N ILE A 7 -12.19 14.24 12.98
CA ILE A 7 -12.83 13.20 12.15
C ILE A 7 -12.40 13.34 10.68
N ALA A 8 -12.38 14.57 10.15
CA ALA A 8 -11.94 14.82 8.77
C ALA A 8 -10.47 14.47 8.56
N LEU A 9 -9.60 14.77 9.53
CA LEU A 9 -8.18 14.44 9.48
C LEU A 9 -7.95 12.92 9.49
N ALA A 10 -8.64 12.22 10.39
CA ALA A 10 -8.58 10.76 10.48
C ALA A 10 -9.12 10.07 9.22
N ALA A 11 -10.17 10.62 8.62
CA ALA A 11 -10.71 10.11 7.35
C ALA A 11 -9.74 10.33 6.18
N ALA A 12 -9.08 11.49 6.11
CA ALA A 12 -8.07 11.76 5.10
C ALA A 12 -6.86 10.81 5.24
N ASP A 13 -6.41 10.57 6.46
CA ASP A 13 -5.34 9.61 6.75
C ASP A 13 -5.72 8.17 6.35
N ALA A 14 -6.92 7.73 6.72
CA ALA A 14 -7.44 6.40 6.35
C ALA A 14 -7.61 6.20 4.83
N LEU A 15 -7.85 7.27 4.08
CA LEU A 15 -7.87 7.26 2.60
C LEU A 15 -6.47 7.35 1.99
N GLY A 16 -5.42 7.44 2.80
CA GLY A 16 -4.04 7.52 2.36
C GLY A 16 -3.61 8.91 1.88
N ALA A 17 -4.32 9.99 2.23
CA ALA A 17 -3.99 11.35 1.80
C ALA A 17 -2.60 11.82 2.29
N PHE A 18 -2.09 11.21 3.36
CA PHE A 18 -0.76 11.49 3.93
C PHE A 18 0.22 10.33 3.78
N LYS A 19 -0.16 9.28 3.01
CA LYS A 19 0.67 8.10 2.83
C LYS A 19 1.82 8.45 1.89
N SER A 20 3.05 8.27 2.36
CA SER A 20 4.27 8.53 1.58
C SER A 20 4.68 7.35 0.70
N THR A 21 4.16 6.14 0.97
CA THR A 21 4.48 4.92 0.23
C THR A 21 3.40 4.62 -0.81
N SER A 22 3.81 4.08 -1.96
CA SER A 22 2.94 3.66 -3.08
C SER A 22 2.38 2.22 -2.94
N TYR A 23 2.53 1.63 -1.76
CA TYR A 23 2.12 0.26 -1.44
C TYR A 23 1.43 0.17 -0.06
N THR A 24 0.65 -0.90 0.13
CA THR A 24 0.01 -1.31 1.39
C THR A 24 0.54 -2.67 1.82
N ALA A 25 0.91 -2.81 3.09
CA ALA A 25 1.18 -4.12 3.70
C ALA A 25 -0.15 -4.82 4.00
N VAL A 26 -0.38 -5.97 3.38
CA VAL A 26 -1.58 -6.79 3.51
C VAL A 26 -1.23 -8.08 4.27
N PRO A 27 -1.79 -8.31 5.46
CA PRO A 27 -1.53 -9.54 6.20
C PRO A 27 -2.14 -10.75 5.50
N HIS A 28 -1.35 -11.81 5.36
CA HIS A 28 -1.75 -13.04 4.70
C HIS A 28 -1.13 -14.26 5.40
N GLY A 29 -1.94 -14.91 6.25
CA GLY A 29 -1.47 -16.00 7.09
C GLY A 29 -0.56 -15.50 8.20
N SER A 30 0.74 -15.79 8.11
CA SER A 30 1.75 -15.48 9.15
C SER A 30 2.75 -14.39 8.76
N HIS A 31 2.56 -13.74 7.61
CA HIS A 31 3.42 -12.68 7.10
C HIS A 31 2.58 -11.67 6.32
N ASP A 32 3.21 -10.54 6.01
CA ASP A 32 2.60 -9.48 5.22
C ASP A 32 3.12 -9.53 3.78
N HIS A 33 2.25 -9.19 2.83
CA HIS A 33 2.62 -8.92 1.44
C HIS A 33 2.45 -7.44 1.12
N TYR A 34 3.37 -6.89 0.34
CA TYR A 34 3.36 -5.48 -0.03
C TYR A 34 2.69 -5.30 -1.39
N VAL A 35 1.48 -4.77 -1.39
CA VAL A 35 0.60 -4.65 -2.58
C VAL A 35 0.57 -3.19 -3.05
N PRO A 36 0.81 -2.88 -4.33
CA PRO A 36 0.75 -1.52 -4.84
C PRO A 36 -0.68 -0.94 -4.76
N ASP A 37 -0.81 0.33 -4.39
CA ASP A 37 -2.12 0.96 -4.13
C ASP A 37 -2.99 1.17 -5.40
N ARG A 38 -2.42 1.05 -6.61
CA ARG A 38 -3.07 1.44 -7.89
C ARG A 38 -3.29 0.31 -8.91
N CYS A 39 -3.41 -0.93 -8.47
CA CYS A 39 -3.56 -2.07 -9.39
C CYS A 39 -5.01 -2.45 -9.73
N GLY A 40 -5.98 -2.10 -8.88
CA GLY A 40 -7.39 -2.39 -9.14
C GLY A 40 -7.65 -3.90 -9.39
N GLU A 41 -8.40 -4.20 -10.46
CA GLU A 41 -8.75 -5.57 -10.87
C GLU A 41 -7.58 -6.32 -11.55
N ASP A 42 -6.53 -5.60 -11.97
CA ASP A 42 -5.32 -6.14 -12.62
C ASP A 42 -4.25 -6.59 -11.60
N ALA A 43 -4.54 -6.48 -10.30
CA ALA A 43 -3.63 -6.94 -9.27
C ALA A 43 -3.46 -8.47 -9.34
N ALA A 44 -2.22 -8.94 -9.26
CA ALA A 44 -1.92 -10.33 -8.96
C ALA A 44 -2.59 -10.76 -7.64
N ARG A 45 -2.60 -12.06 -7.35
CA ARG A 45 -3.11 -12.52 -6.06
C ARG A 45 -2.19 -12.02 -4.95
N THR A 46 -2.75 -11.74 -3.77
CA THR A 46 -1.98 -11.23 -2.62
C THR A 46 -0.73 -12.06 -2.32
N GLY A 47 -0.80 -13.39 -2.48
CA GLY A 47 0.33 -14.30 -2.27
C GLY A 47 1.48 -14.21 -3.28
N GLU A 48 1.30 -13.48 -4.38
CA GLU A 48 2.30 -13.31 -5.45
C GLU A 48 3.15 -12.04 -5.24
N PHE A 49 2.74 -11.17 -4.32
CA PHE A 49 3.47 -9.95 -3.98
C PHE A 49 4.66 -10.24 -3.05
N PRO A 50 5.68 -9.37 -3.04
CA PRO A 50 6.85 -9.55 -2.18
C PRO A 50 6.47 -9.46 -0.70
N MET A 51 7.22 -10.18 0.13
CA MET A 51 7.10 -10.15 1.60
C MET A 51 8.05 -9.14 2.26
N GLN A 52 8.73 -8.34 1.46
CA GLN A 52 9.59 -7.25 1.90
C GLN A 52 9.16 -5.96 1.19
N PRO A 53 9.25 -4.80 1.86
CA PRO A 53 9.01 -3.53 1.22
C PRO A 53 10.09 -3.26 0.15
N PRO A 54 9.78 -2.49 -0.91
CA PRO A 54 10.77 -2.05 -1.88
C PRO A 54 11.76 -1.07 -1.21
N ASP A 55 13.01 -1.08 -1.65
CA ASP A 55 14.03 -0.12 -1.22
C ASP A 55 13.79 1.28 -1.81
N GLU A 56 14.60 2.25 -1.39
CA GLU A 56 14.53 3.61 -1.91
C GLU A 56 14.88 3.64 -3.40
N GLY A 57 13.95 4.14 -4.23
CA GLY A 57 14.08 4.11 -5.69
C GLY A 57 13.56 2.83 -6.35
N GLU A 58 12.95 1.92 -5.59
CA GLU A 58 12.25 0.76 -6.12
C GLU A 58 10.73 0.90 -5.99
N ARG A 59 9.99 0.20 -6.85
CA ARG A 59 8.53 0.08 -6.80
C ARG A 59 8.10 -1.36 -7.01
N ILE A 60 6.92 -1.68 -6.48
CA ILE A 60 6.25 -2.96 -6.75
C ILE A 60 5.27 -2.78 -7.93
N THR A 61 5.32 -3.68 -8.91
CA THR A 61 4.40 -3.71 -10.05
C THR A 61 3.11 -4.45 -9.70
N CYS A 62 2.07 -4.32 -10.53
CA CYS A 62 0.81 -5.03 -10.31
C CYS A 62 0.90 -6.55 -10.47
N GLU A 63 1.94 -7.03 -11.16
CA GLU A 63 2.31 -8.46 -11.22
C GLU A 63 3.10 -8.95 -10.00
N GLY A 64 3.41 -8.09 -9.02
CA GLY A 64 4.16 -8.46 -7.83
C GLY A 64 5.68 -8.46 -8.00
N ASN A 65 6.21 -7.85 -9.06
CA ASN A 65 7.65 -7.70 -9.27
C ASN A 65 8.16 -6.41 -8.61
N VAL A 66 9.38 -6.43 -8.08
CA VAL A 66 10.09 -5.22 -7.66
C VAL A 66 10.94 -4.74 -8.83
N ILE A 67 10.81 -3.46 -9.20
CA ILE A 67 11.61 -2.83 -10.26
C ILE A 67 12.18 -1.50 -9.78
N GLU A 68 13.31 -1.09 -10.34
CA GLU A 68 13.88 0.24 -10.16
C GLU A 68 12.99 1.31 -10.83
N GLU A 69 12.80 2.47 -10.19
CA GLU A 69 12.09 3.65 -10.73
C GLU A 69 12.96 4.59 -11.58
#